data_AF-K5YTF1-F1
#
_entry.id   AF-K5YTF1-F1
#
_cell.length_a   1.000
_cell.length_b   1.000
_cell.length_c   1.000
_cell.angle_alpha   90.00
_cell.angle_beta   90.00
_cell.angle_gamma   90.00
#
_symmetry.space_group_name_H-M   'P 1'
#
loop_
_entity.id
_entity.type
_entity.pdbx_description
1 polymer ?
#
loop_
_entity_poly.entity_id
_entity_poly.type
_entity_poly.pdbx_seq_one_letter_code
_entity_poly.pdbx_strand_id
1 'polypeptide(L)'
;MIPITLEIIGPGIEEEYADAMDRIAFLLDAFKDYPASNDTAHGRVVYQLRWLKQEVDAQRLPVPVHKSWIGTLCYVVGSCEVDDTKEIAKALGELKRILQGPGLLKPRHFPVIASQIDDLVADIHLFGDPLTPDETQLVADLEEVAKGIRSGQIIPPLTVPKGIHPLRLALMHANRLKEVFPPHPDLRRFRRQSDHLQLPLFENWRPYVAQKPPLAAPNPGLGPEAPDFTLVRDLVKTNVTKT
;
A
#
# COMPACT_ATOMS: atom_id res chain seq x y z
N MET A 1 -1.65 9.85 -21.01
CA MET A 1 -1.77 8.40 -20.71
C MET A 1 -0.79 7.52 -21.51
N ILE A 2 0.21 6.96 -20.81
CA ILE A 2 1.12 5.94 -21.37
C ILE A 2 0.47 4.54 -21.44
N PRO A 3 0.78 3.69 -22.43
CA PRO A 3 0.30 2.31 -22.45
C PRO A 3 0.82 1.51 -21.26
N ILE A 4 -0.07 0.82 -20.54
CA ILE A 4 0.34 -0.10 -19.46
C ILE A 4 0.70 -1.45 -20.06
N THR A 5 2.00 -1.77 -20.03
CA THR A 5 2.55 -3.02 -20.55
C THR A 5 2.82 -4.02 -19.43
N LEU A 6 3.04 -5.30 -19.78
CA LEU A 6 3.49 -6.31 -18.83
C LEU A 6 4.83 -5.94 -18.16
N GLU A 7 5.71 -5.24 -18.88
CA GLU A 7 6.97 -4.74 -18.32
C GLU A 7 6.72 -3.71 -17.22
N ILE A 8 5.72 -2.83 -17.37
CA ILE A 8 5.34 -1.86 -16.34
C ILE A 8 4.73 -2.58 -15.13
N ILE A 9 3.81 -3.53 -15.36
CA ILE A 9 3.18 -4.31 -14.28
C ILE A 9 4.24 -5.11 -13.49
N GLY A 10 5.20 -5.69 -14.20
CA GLY A 10 6.29 -6.48 -13.65
C GLY A 10 6.00 -7.99 -13.57
N PRO A 11 6.95 -8.76 -13.01
CA PRO A 11 6.86 -10.22 -12.88
C PRO A 11 5.67 -10.64 -12.01
N GLY A 12 5.24 -11.89 -12.04
CA GLY A 12 4.06 -12.36 -11.31
C GLY A 12 4.22 -12.39 -9.78
N ILE A 13 3.83 -13.52 -9.18
CA ILE A 13 3.79 -13.70 -7.73
C ILE A 13 5.20 -13.78 -7.11
N GLU A 14 6.18 -14.16 -7.93
CA GLU A 14 7.58 -14.30 -7.55
C GLU A 14 8.17 -12.97 -7.07
N GLU A 15 7.78 -11.86 -7.70
CA GLU A 15 8.18 -10.52 -7.24
C GLU A 15 7.58 -10.19 -5.88
N GLU A 16 6.30 -10.48 -5.68
CA GLU A 16 5.62 -10.18 -4.41
C GLU A 16 6.19 -11.03 -3.27
N TYR A 17 6.56 -12.29 -3.55
CA TYR A 17 7.24 -13.16 -2.59
C TYR A 17 8.64 -12.68 -2.25
N ALA A 18 9.44 -12.28 -3.24
CA ALA A 18 10.77 -11.72 -2.99
C ALA A 18 10.67 -10.44 -2.15
N ASP A 19 9.79 -9.51 -2.54
CA ASP A 19 9.57 -8.27 -1.80
C ASP A 19 9.08 -8.54 -0.37
N ALA A 20 8.17 -9.49 -0.17
CA ALA A 20 7.68 -9.86 1.16
C ALA A 20 8.79 -10.49 2.01
N MET A 21 9.58 -11.40 1.44
CA MET A 21 10.65 -12.11 2.14
C MET A 21 11.73 -11.15 2.64
N ASP A 22 12.08 -10.12 1.85
CA ASP A 22 13.03 -9.08 2.27
C ASP A 22 12.55 -8.35 3.53
N ARG A 23 11.25 -8.00 3.62
CA ARG A 23 10.69 -7.31 4.80
C ARG A 23 10.55 -8.26 5.97
N ILE A 24 10.15 -9.51 5.72
CA ILE A 24 10.05 -10.54 6.76
C ILE A 24 11.42 -10.80 7.39
N ALA A 25 12.47 -10.97 6.59
CA ALA A 25 13.82 -11.19 7.07
C ALA A 25 14.33 -9.99 7.89
N PHE A 26 14.14 -8.77 7.38
CA PHE A 26 14.49 -7.54 8.11
C PHE A 26 13.77 -7.45 9.46
N LEU A 27 12.44 -7.66 9.48
CA LEU A 27 11.64 -7.55 10.70
C LEU A 27 11.97 -8.65 11.72
N LEU A 28 12.26 -9.87 11.26
CA LEU A 28 12.66 -10.96 12.15
C LEU A 28 14.02 -10.70 12.81
N ASP A 29 14.96 -10.07 12.11
CA ASP A 29 16.23 -9.64 12.71
C ASP A 29 16.03 -8.47 13.68
N ALA A 30 15.23 -7.47 13.30
CA ALA A 30 14.89 -6.34 14.16
C ALA A 30 14.19 -6.77 15.46
N PHE A 31 13.41 -7.85 15.41
CA PHE A 31 12.71 -8.40 16.56
C PHE A 31 13.37 -9.64 17.20
N LYS A 32 14.66 -9.89 16.94
CA LYS A 32 15.35 -11.10 17.44
C LYS A 32 15.34 -11.28 18.96
N ASP A 33 15.31 -10.18 19.70
CA ASP A 33 15.30 -10.17 21.17
C ASP A 33 13.89 -10.34 21.76
N TYR A 34 12.85 -10.33 20.93
CA TYR A 34 11.47 -10.55 21.34
C TYR A 34 11.09 -12.03 21.14
N PRO A 35 10.83 -12.79 22.22
CA PRO A 35 10.38 -14.16 22.09
C PRO A 35 9.00 -14.19 21.43
N ALA A 36 8.76 -15.21 20.60
CA ALA A 36 7.45 -15.46 20.02
C ALA A 36 6.45 -15.80 21.16
N SER A 37 5.51 -14.88 21.42
CA SER A 37 4.50 -15.02 22.46
C SER A 37 3.21 -14.29 22.06
N ASN A 38 2.06 -14.74 22.57
CA ASN A 38 0.81 -14.00 22.42
C ASN A 38 0.68 -12.85 23.43
N ASP A 39 1.55 -12.79 24.44
CA ASP A 39 1.45 -11.86 25.57
C ASP A 39 1.86 -10.44 25.20
N THR A 40 2.74 -10.27 24.20
CA THR A 40 3.23 -8.96 23.75
C THR A 40 2.89 -8.69 22.28
N ALA A 41 2.82 -7.41 21.90
CA ALA A 41 2.59 -7.02 20.51
C ALA A 41 3.72 -7.54 19.60
N HIS A 42 4.98 -7.32 19.99
CA HIS A 42 6.16 -7.84 19.29
C HIS A 42 6.12 -9.36 19.14
N GLY A 43 5.80 -10.10 20.21
CA GLY A 43 5.73 -11.55 20.17
C GLY A 43 4.67 -12.07 19.18
N ARG A 44 3.50 -11.42 19.11
CA ARG A 44 2.44 -11.76 18.15
C ARG A 44 2.88 -11.50 16.72
N VAL A 45 3.60 -10.39 16.49
CA VAL A 45 4.17 -10.07 15.18
C VAL A 45 5.23 -11.09 14.78
N VAL A 46 6.12 -11.49 15.69
CA VAL A 46 7.12 -12.55 15.43
C VAL A 46 6.44 -13.87 15.03
N TYR A 47 5.33 -14.26 15.68
CA TYR A 47 4.55 -15.43 15.23
C TYR A 47 4.03 -15.27 13.81
N GLN A 48 3.38 -14.14 13.52
CA GLN A 48 2.85 -13.86 12.19
C GLN A 48 3.96 -13.86 11.12
N LEU A 49 5.13 -13.27 11.41
CA LEU A 49 6.27 -13.20 10.49
C LEU A 49 6.87 -14.58 10.21
N ARG A 50 7.03 -15.43 11.24
CA ARG A 50 7.53 -16.80 11.07
C ARG A 50 6.57 -17.64 10.21
N TRP A 51 5.27 -17.51 10.47
CA TRP A 51 4.24 -18.17 9.65
C TRP A 51 4.27 -17.66 8.20
N LEU A 52 4.29 -16.34 8.00
CA LEU A 52 4.39 -15.74 6.66
C LEU A 52 5.63 -16.25 5.92
N LYS A 53 6.79 -16.31 6.59
CA LYS A 53 8.02 -16.85 6.03
C LYS A 53 7.80 -18.27 5.50
N GLN A 54 7.24 -19.15 6.34
CA GLN A 54 6.96 -20.54 5.98
C GLN A 54 6.01 -20.66 4.78
N GLU A 55 4.95 -19.83 4.73
CA GLU A 55 3.98 -19.90 3.64
C GLU A 55 4.49 -19.29 2.33
N VAL A 56 5.33 -18.25 2.38
CA VAL A 56 6.02 -17.71 1.20
C VAL A 56 7.05 -18.72 0.68
N ASP A 57 7.88 -19.29 1.55
CA ASP A 57 8.87 -20.32 1.17
C ASP A 57 8.20 -21.54 0.53
N ALA A 58 7.03 -21.93 1.05
CA ALA A 58 6.24 -23.02 0.49
C ALA A 58 5.37 -22.61 -0.71
N GLN A 59 5.37 -21.33 -1.09
CA GLN A 59 4.60 -20.76 -2.18
C GLN A 59 3.08 -21.01 -2.07
N ARG A 60 2.54 -20.90 -0.84
CA ARG A 60 1.14 -21.19 -0.50
C ARG A 60 0.26 -19.96 -0.31
N LEU A 61 0.85 -18.76 -0.31
CA LEU A 61 0.12 -17.50 -0.11
C LEU A 61 -0.38 -16.92 -1.43
N PRO A 62 -1.70 -16.83 -1.68
CA PRO A 62 -2.18 -15.99 -2.78
C PRO A 62 -1.93 -14.51 -2.45
N VAL A 63 -1.87 -13.67 -3.47
CA VAL A 63 -1.78 -12.21 -3.32
C VAL A 63 -2.94 -11.58 -4.09
N PRO A 64 -3.91 -10.92 -3.44
CA PRO A 64 -3.92 -10.55 -2.02
C PRO A 64 -4.24 -11.72 -1.07
N VAL A 65 -3.65 -11.66 0.11
CA VAL A 65 -3.94 -12.52 1.25
C VAL A 65 -5.21 -12.01 1.94
N HIS A 66 -6.15 -12.90 2.22
CA HIS A 66 -7.34 -12.53 2.95
C HIS A 66 -7.01 -12.02 4.36
N LYS A 67 -7.69 -10.95 4.80
CA LYS A 67 -7.40 -10.25 6.07
C LYS A 67 -7.43 -11.16 7.30
N SER A 68 -8.20 -12.25 7.29
CA SER A 68 -8.27 -13.19 8.42
C SER A 68 -6.97 -13.98 8.63
N TRP A 69 -6.13 -14.14 7.60
CA TRP A 69 -4.81 -14.77 7.70
C TRP A 69 -3.70 -13.82 8.20
N ILE A 70 -3.90 -12.51 8.06
CA ILE A 70 -2.90 -11.47 8.38
C ILE A 70 -3.45 -10.42 9.37
N GLY A 71 -4.43 -10.83 10.19
CA GLY A 71 -5.13 -9.94 11.11
C GLY A 71 -4.20 -9.23 12.09
N THR A 72 -3.22 -9.96 12.64
CA THR A 72 -2.21 -9.40 13.55
C THR A 72 -1.39 -8.30 12.87
N LEU A 73 -0.90 -8.55 11.65
CA LEU A 73 -0.14 -7.55 10.91
C LEU A 73 -0.99 -6.31 10.61
N CYS A 74 -2.25 -6.51 10.20
CA CYS A 74 -3.17 -5.41 9.91
C CYS A 74 -3.46 -4.56 11.14
N TYR A 75 -3.66 -5.20 12.30
CA TYR A 75 -3.90 -4.53 13.57
C TYR A 75 -2.68 -3.70 13.98
N VAL A 76 -1.50 -4.31 13.99
CA VAL A 76 -0.27 -3.69 14.46
C VAL A 76 0.15 -2.49 13.62
N VAL A 77 0.03 -2.58 12.29
CA VAL A 77 0.26 -1.42 11.40
C VAL A 77 -0.73 -0.29 11.69
N GLY A 78 -1.97 -0.61 12.09
CA GLY A 78 -2.98 0.39 12.43
C GLY A 78 -2.81 0.99 13.83
N SER A 79 -2.29 0.23 14.79
CA SER A 79 -2.12 0.66 16.18
C SER A 79 -0.76 1.31 16.46
N CYS A 80 0.23 1.13 15.56
CA CYS A 80 1.62 1.57 15.73
C CYS A 80 2.31 0.99 16.98
N GLU A 81 1.81 -0.12 17.53
CA GLU A 81 2.28 -0.68 18.81
C GLU A 81 3.73 -1.21 18.80
N VAL A 82 4.29 -1.46 17.62
CA VAL A 82 5.65 -2.02 17.46
C VAL A 82 6.52 -1.18 16.51
N ASP A 83 6.14 0.08 16.28
CA ASP A 83 6.83 1.00 15.38
C ASP A 83 8.03 1.67 16.08
N ASP A 84 8.92 0.85 16.65
CA ASP A 84 10.05 1.31 17.49
C ASP A 84 11.00 2.26 16.72
N THR A 85 11.06 2.09 15.40
CA THR A 85 11.83 2.92 14.47
C THR A 85 11.03 3.21 13.19
N LYS A 86 11.43 4.24 12.45
CA LYS A 86 10.82 4.57 11.15
C LYS A 86 11.00 3.45 10.14
N GLU A 87 12.12 2.74 10.22
CA GLU A 87 12.47 1.63 9.36
C GLU A 87 11.57 0.41 9.62
N ILE A 88 11.28 0.12 10.90
CA ILE A 88 10.33 -0.93 11.29
C ILE A 88 8.92 -0.59 10.83
N ALA A 89 8.44 0.63 11.11
CA ALA A 89 7.13 1.09 10.67
C ALA A 89 6.98 1.00 9.14
N LYS A 90 8.01 1.44 8.41
CA LYS A 90 8.08 1.32 6.94
C LYS A 90 8.01 -0.14 6.49
N ALA A 91 8.82 -1.03 7.07
CA ALA A 91 8.86 -2.43 6.67
C ALA A 91 7.52 -3.16 6.96
N LEU A 92 6.86 -2.86 8.07
CA LEU A 92 5.52 -3.39 8.40
C LEU A 92 4.46 -2.89 7.41
N GLY A 93 4.48 -1.59 7.10
CA GLY A 93 3.58 -0.98 6.13
C GLY A 93 3.76 -1.55 4.72
N GLU A 94 5.02 -1.71 4.28
CA GLU A 94 5.36 -2.33 2.99
C GLU A 94 4.92 -3.80 2.95
N LEU A 95 5.21 -4.58 4.00
CA LEU A 95 4.78 -5.98 4.07
C LEU A 95 3.26 -6.11 3.99
N LYS A 96 2.52 -5.31 4.76
CA LYS A 96 1.06 -5.27 4.69
C LYS A 96 0.58 -4.92 3.28
N ARG A 97 1.22 -3.96 2.62
CA ARG A 97 0.85 -3.54 1.26
C ARG A 97 1.07 -4.64 0.23
N ILE A 98 2.20 -5.32 0.27
CA ILE A 98 2.49 -6.45 -0.62
C ILE A 98 1.41 -7.53 -0.45
N LEU A 99 1.16 -7.93 0.79
CA LEU A 99 0.20 -8.99 1.10
C LEU A 99 -1.25 -8.58 0.77
N GLN A 100 -1.58 -7.29 0.77
CA GLN A 100 -2.91 -6.81 0.39
C GLN A 100 -3.10 -6.62 -1.12
N GLY A 101 -2.07 -6.83 -1.94
CA GLY A 101 -2.17 -6.84 -3.40
C GLY A 101 -1.65 -5.62 -4.17
N PRO A 102 -1.64 -4.38 -3.62
CA PRO A 102 -1.08 -3.25 -4.37
C PRO A 102 0.37 -3.44 -4.81
N GLY A 103 1.18 -4.13 -4.00
CA GLY A 103 2.61 -4.28 -4.26
C GLY A 103 3.37 -2.97 -4.09
N LEU A 104 4.67 -3.01 -4.37
CA LEU A 104 5.57 -1.87 -4.16
C LEU A 104 5.82 -1.07 -5.44
N LEU A 105 6.09 0.23 -5.25
CA LEU A 105 6.62 1.07 -6.30
C LEU A 105 8.03 0.64 -6.69
N LYS A 106 8.36 0.76 -7.98
CA LYS A 106 9.61 0.34 -8.62
C LYS A 106 9.93 1.34 -9.72
N PRO A 107 11.20 1.48 -10.14
CA PRO A 107 11.59 2.47 -11.15
C PRO A 107 10.79 2.42 -12.45
N ARG A 108 10.39 1.23 -12.90
CA ARG A 108 9.54 1.03 -14.10
C ARG A 108 8.15 1.67 -14.00
N HIS A 109 7.68 1.99 -12.79
CA HIS A 109 6.40 2.66 -12.55
C HIS A 109 6.52 4.19 -12.59
N PHE A 110 7.72 4.76 -12.51
CA PHE A 110 7.92 6.21 -12.44
C PHE A 110 7.36 6.96 -13.66
N PRO A 111 7.48 6.46 -14.90
CA PRO A 111 6.82 7.09 -16.05
C PRO A 111 5.29 7.14 -15.92
N VAL A 112 4.68 6.15 -15.28
CA VAL A 112 3.23 6.12 -15.01
C VAL A 112 2.85 7.27 -14.08
N ILE A 113 3.60 7.46 -13.00
CA ILE A 113 3.36 8.56 -12.04
C ILE A 113 3.47 9.90 -12.75
N ALA A 114 4.51 10.11 -13.55
CA ALA A 114 4.68 11.35 -14.31
C ALA A 114 3.50 11.61 -15.26
N SER A 115 3.02 10.57 -15.97
CA SER A 115 1.82 10.69 -16.81
C SER A 115 0.55 11.00 -16.00
N GLN A 116 0.38 10.42 -14.80
CA GLN A 116 -0.77 10.71 -13.94
C GLN A 116 -0.75 12.15 -13.41
N ILE A 117 0.45 12.71 -13.19
CA ILE A 117 0.59 14.13 -12.87
C ILE A 117 0.16 14.99 -14.07
N ASP A 118 0.63 14.68 -15.29
CA ASP A 118 0.21 15.42 -16.49
C ASP A 118 -1.30 15.37 -16.70
N ASP A 119 -1.90 14.18 -16.56
CA ASP A 119 -3.34 13.99 -16.74
C ASP A 119 -4.11 14.81 -15.68
N LEU A 120 -3.64 14.86 -14.43
CA LEU A 120 -4.23 15.72 -13.38
C LEU A 120 -4.09 17.22 -13.70
N VAL A 121 -2.92 17.66 -14.15
CA VAL A 121 -2.68 19.07 -14.52
C VAL A 121 -3.57 19.46 -15.70
N ALA A 122 -3.69 18.60 -16.71
CA ALA A 122 -4.60 18.81 -17.83
C ALA A 122 -6.06 18.90 -17.38
N ASP A 123 -6.50 18.01 -16.48
CA ASP A 123 -7.85 18.05 -15.90
C ASP A 123 -8.10 19.36 -15.14
N ILE A 124 -7.12 19.86 -14.37
CA ILE A 124 -7.23 21.15 -13.68
C ILE A 124 -7.41 22.31 -14.67
N HIS A 125 -6.70 22.29 -15.80
CA HIS A 125 -6.78 23.33 -16.83
C HIS A 125 -8.01 23.23 -17.73
N LEU A 126 -8.64 22.06 -17.82
CA LEU A 126 -9.85 21.85 -18.63
C LEU A 126 -11.08 22.59 -18.08
N PHE A 127 -11.10 22.95 -16.79
CA PHE A 127 -12.33 23.41 -16.13
C PHE A 127 -12.26 24.85 -15.56
N GLY A 128 -12.69 25.79 -16.41
CA GLY A 128 -13.68 26.83 -16.07
C GLY A 128 -13.20 28.12 -15.42
N ASP A 129 -12.65 28.04 -14.21
CA ASP A 129 -12.34 29.22 -13.41
C ASP A 129 -10.83 29.50 -13.35
N PRO A 130 -10.39 30.76 -13.30
CA PRO A 130 -8.99 31.10 -13.09
C PRO A 130 -8.42 30.39 -11.84
N LEU A 131 -7.19 29.91 -11.94
CA LEU A 131 -6.48 29.38 -10.78
C LEU A 131 -6.16 30.53 -9.81
N THR A 132 -6.38 30.31 -8.52
CA THR A 132 -5.84 31.19 -7.49
C THR A 132 -4.30 31.17 -7.55
N PRO A 133 -3.60 32.19 -7.01
CA PRO A 133 -2.12 32.18 -6.99
C PRO A 133 -1.55 30.90 -6.35
N ASP A 134 -2.23 30.44 -5.31
CA ASP A 134 -1.93 29.24 -4.56
C ASP A 134 -2.09 27.94 -5.38
N GLU A 135 -3.16 27.84 -6.18
CA GLU A 135 -3.37 26.72 -7.10
C GLU A 135 -2.39 26.77 -8.29
N THR A 136 -2.06 27.97 -8.77
CA THR A 136 -1.07 28.18 -9.84
C THR A 136 0.30 27.68 -9.41
N GLN A 137 0.74 28.02 -8.18
CA GLN A 137 2.00 27.51 -7.65
C GLN A 137 1.98 25.99 -7.50
N LEU A 138 0.86 25.42 -7.01
CA LEU A 138 0.74 23.98 -6.86
C LEU A 138 0.81 23.23 -8.20
N VAL A 139 0.19 23.77 -9.25
CA VAL A 139 0.28 23.21 -10.61
C VAL A 139 1.73 23.28 -11.11
N ALA A 140 2.40 24.43 -10.97
CA ALA A 140 3.80 24.56 -11.38
C ALA A 140 4.73 23.59 -10.63
N ASP A 141 4.51 23.40 -9.32
CA ASP A 141 5.26 22.45 -8.51
C ASP A 141 5.06 21.01 -9.01
N LEU A 142 3.82 20.64 -9.38
CA LEU A 142 3.51 19.32 -9.95
C LEU A 142 4.20 19.10 -11.31
N GLU A 143 4.17 20.09 -12.19
CA GLU A 143 4.82 20.02 -13.51
C GLU A 143 6.33 19.82 -13.38
N GLU A 144 6.99 20.55 -12.48
CA GLU A 144 8.42 20.37 -12.19
C GLU A 144 8.70 19.00 -11.56
N VAL A 145 7.81 18.48 -10.70
CA VAL A 145 7.91 17.11 -10.20
C VAL A 145 7.84 16.09 -11.34
N ALA A 146 6.87 16.19 -12.24
CA ALA A 146 6.72 15.27 -13.37
C ALA A 146 7.95 15.30 -14.29
N LYS A 147 8.47 16.49 -14.59
CA LYS A 147 9.71 16.69 -15.36
C LYS A 147 10.93 16.10 -14.65
N GLY A 148 11.06 16.32 -13.34
CA GLY A 148 12.14 15.75 -12.53
C GLY A 148 12.08 14.22 -12.46
N ILE A 149 10.88 13.64 -12.43
CA ILE A 149 10.70 12.17 -12.49
C ILE A 149 11.18 11.64 -13.84
N ARG A 150 10.79 12.30 -14.95
CA ARG A 150 11.21 11.90 -16.31
C ARG A 150 12.72 12.01 -16.52
N SER A 151 13.35 13.03 -15.95
CA SER A 151 14.80 13.24 -16.04
C SER A 151 15.59 12.36 -15.07
N GLY A 152 14.92 11.63 -14.17
CA GLY A 152 15.57 10.84 -13.11
C GLY A 152 16.16 11.68 -11.97
N GLN A 153 15.92 12.99 -11.95
CA GLN A 153 16.36 13.89 -10.88
C GLN A 153 15.51 13.73 -9.61
N ILE A 154 14.26 13.30 -9.77
CA ILE A 154 13.32 13.03 -8.67
C ILE A 154 12.99 11.54 -8.68
N ILE A 155 13.19 10.90 -7.52
CA ILE A 155 12.91 9.47 -7.32
C ILE A 155 11.76 9.35 -6.31
N PRO A 156 10.57 8.92 -6.75
CA PRO A 156 9.48 8.57 -5.85
C PRO A 156 9.81 7.33 -4.98
N PRO A 157 9.20 7.18 -3.79
CA PRO A 157 8.23 8.09 -3.19
C PRO A 157 8.87 9.37 -2.65
N LEU A 158 8.15 10.49 -2.75
CA LEU A 158 8.55 11.75 -2.16
C LEU A 158 8.31 11.73 -0.66
N THR A 159 9.29 12.20 0.11
CA THR A 159 9.00 12.62 1.49
C THR A 159 8.03 13.79 1.37
N VAL A 160 6.89 13.77 2.05
CA VAL A 160 5.89 14.86 2.00
C VAL A 160 6.60 16.21 2.24
N PRO A 161 6.85 17.03 1.20
CA PRO A 161 7.61 18.26 1.35
C PRO A 161 6.73 19.38 1.91
N LYS A 162 7.34 20.44 2.43
CA LYS A 162 6.61 21.72 2.63
C LYS A 162 6.15 22.22 1.26
N GLY A 163 4.84 22.25 0.99
CA GLY A 163 4.24 22.88 -0.20
C GLY A 163 3.17 22.03 -0.89
N ILE A 164 3.52 20.81 -1.32
CA ILE A 164 2.59 19.86 -1.96
C ILE A 164 2.01 18.95 -0.89
N HIS A 165 0.90 19.38 -0.27
CA HIS A 165 0.20 18.54 0.70
C HIS A 165 -0.72 17.54 -0.05
N PRO A 166 -0.64 16.22 0.21
CA PRO A 166 -1.45 15.23 -0.48
C PRO A 166 -2.97 15.48 -0.35
N LEU A 167 -3.43 15.85 0.85
CA LEU A 167 -4.81 16.29 1.05
C LEU A 167 -5.18 17.55 0.25
N ARG A 168 -4.24 18.47 -0.02
CA ARG A 168 -4.51 19.67 -0.82
C ARG A 168 -4.72 19.31 -2.29
N LEU A 169 -3.93 18.38 -2.83
CA LEU A 169 -4.16 17.81 -4.17
C LEU A 169 -5.58 17.21 -4.27
N ALA A 170 -5.94 16.38 -3.29
CA ALA A 170 -7.26 15.75 -3.23
C ALA A 170 -8.41 16.76 -3.16
N LEU A 171 -8.28 17.77 -2.30
CA LEU A 171 -9.30 18.79 -2.09
C LEU A 171 -9.44 19.74 -3.29
N MET A 172 -8.33 20.19 -3.87
CA MET A 172 -8.34 21.07 -5.05
C MET A 172 -9.03 20.38 -6.23
N HIS A 173 -8.62 19.15 -6.54
CA HIS A 173 -9.23 18.38 -7.63
C HIS A 173 -10.73 18.12 -7.38
N ALA A 174 -11.11 17.75 -6.15
CA ALA A 174 -12.51 17.52 -5.78
C ALA A 174 -13.37 18.79 -5.89
N ASN A 175 -12.83 19.96 -5.52
CA ASN A 175 -13.55 21.23 -5.61
C ASN A 175 -13.78 21.65 -7.07
N ARG A 176 -12.77 21.54 -7.93
CA ARG A 176 -12.88 21.89 -9.35
C ARG A 176 -13.86 20.99 -10.11
N LEU A 177 -13.88 19.68 -9.81
CA LEU A 177 -14.85 18.76 -10.41
C LEU A 177 -16.29 18.97 -9.93
N LYS A 178 -16.49 19.51 -8.72
CA LYS A 178 -17.82 19.78 -8.15
C LYS A 178 -18.64 20.76 -8.99
N GLU A 179 -17.97 21.71 -9.62
CA GLU A 179 -18.62 22.75 -10.42
C GLU A 179 -19.12 22.22 -11.78
N VAL A 180 -18.61 21.06 -12.21
CA VAL A 180 -18.83 20.51 -13.56
C VAL A 180 -19.80 19.33 -13.58
N PHE A 181 -19.85 18.52 -12.52
CA PHE A 181 -20.70 17.31 -12.47
C PHE A 181 -21.82 17.38 -11.40
N PRO A 182 -22.94 18.08 -11.64
CA PRO A 182 -24.15 17.91 -10.85
C PRO A 182 -24.91 16.64 -11.30
N PRO A 183 -25.34 15.72 -10.39
CA PRO A 183 -25.25 15.77 -8.93
C PRO A 183 -23.98 15.11 -8.38
N HIS A 184 -23.60 15.49 -7.14
CA HIS A 184 -22.47 14.95 -6.37
C HIS A 184 -22.15 13.48 -6.67
N PRO A 185 -21.06 13.17 -7.39
CA PRO A 185 -20.47 11.85 -7.27
C PRO A 185 -20.02 11.69 -5.80
N ASP A 186 -20.28 10.52 -5.23
CA ASP A 186 -19.90 10.16 -3.86
C ASP A 186 -18.48 10.67 -3.53
N LEU A 187 -18.33 11.50 -2.48
CA LEU A 187 -17.04 12.02 -2.01
C LEU A 187 -16.00 10.90 -1.83
N ARG A 188 -16.44 9.66 -1.55
CA ARG A 188 -15.57 8.48 -1.47
C ARG A 188 -15.02 8.04 -2.83
N ARG A 189 -15.72 8.29 -3.94
CA ARG A 189 -15.19 8.04 -5.31
C ARG A 189 -14.14 9.07 -5.68
N PHE A 190 -14.32 10.34 -5.30
CA PHE A 190 -13.32 11.38 -5.55
C PHE A 190 -12.06 11.22 -4.70
N ARG A 191 -12.20 10.89 -3.40
CA ARG A 191 -11.05 10.54 -2.57
C ARG A 191 -10.27 9.36 -3.16
N ARG A 192 -10.96 8.36 -3.71
CA ARG A 192 -10.30 7.26 -4.41
C ARG A 192 -9.48 7.71 -5.62
N GLN A 193 -9.96 8.68 -6.40
CA GLN A 193 -9.18 9.22 -7.52
C GLN A 193 -7.94 9.98 -7.05
N SER A 194 -8.03 10.76 -5.97
CA SER A 194 -6.84 11.40 -5.40
C SER A 194 -5.84 10.38 -4.84
N ASP A 195 -6.33 9.28 -4.28
CA ASP A 195 -5.50 8.18 -3.79
C ASP A 195 -4.68 7.55 -4.93
N HIS A 196 -5.18 7.59 -6.17
CA HIS A 196 -4.49 7.00 -7.33
C HIS A 196 -3.15 7.64 -7.66
N LEU A 197 -2.96 8.92 -7.33
CA LEU A 197 -1.67 9.62 -7.46
C LEU A 197 -0.97 9.76 -6.12
N GLN A 198 -1.70 10.05 -5.04
CA GLN A 198 -1.12 10.26 -3.72
C GLN A 198 -0.36 9.03 -3.22
N LEU A 199 -0.98 7.85 -3.30
CA LEU A 199 -0.39 6.64 -2.71
C LEU A 199 0.91 6.22 -3.43
N PRO A 200 0.99 6.26 -4.78
CA PRO A 200 2.26 6.03 -5.46
C PRO A 200 3.29 7.14 -5.22
N LEU A 201 2.85 8.40 -5.22
CA LEU A 201 3.78 9.53 -5.15
C LEU A 201 4.41 9.69 -3.77
N PHE A 202 3.68 9.40 -2.68
CA PHE A 202 4.15 9.67 -1.31
C PHE A 202 4.31 8.42 -0.45
N GLU A 203 3.62 7.33 -0.76
CA GLU A 203 3.54 6.17 0.13
C GLU A 203 4.21 4.92 -0.41
N ASN A 204 4.89 4.96 -1.56
CA ASN A 204 5.57 3.80 -2.16
C ASN A 204 4.60 2.71 -2.68
N TRP A 205 3.37 3.07 -3.04
CA TRP A 205 2.43 2.13 -3.66
C TRP A 205 2.71 1.95 -5.15
N ARG A 206 2.49 0.74 -5.68
CA ARG A 206 2.36 0.60 -7.14
C ARG A 206 1.17 1.43 -7.63
N PRO A 207 1.29 2.16 -8.75
CA PRO A 207 0.15 2.83 -9.38
C PRO A 207 -1.00 1.86 -9.63
N TYR A 208 -2.23 2.28 -9.36
CA TYR A 208 -3.43 1.43 -9.50
C TYR A 208 -3.56 0.83 -10.90
N VAL A 209 -3.27 1.62 -11.93
CA VAL A 209 -3.31 1.16 -13.33
C VAL A 209 -2.27 0.09 -13.66
N ALA A 210 -1.23 -0.04 -12.83
CA ALA A 210 -0.18 -1.06 -12.94
C ALA A 210 -0.33 -2.19 -11.90
N GLN A 211 -1.39 -2.20 -11.09
CA GLN A 211 -1.61 -3.27 -10.11
C GLN A 211 -1.77 -4.62 -10.82
N LYS A 212 -1.24 -5.65 -10.18
CA LYS A 212 -1.42 -7.02 -10.69
C LYS A 212 -2.85 -7.46 -10.40
N PRO A 213 -3.45 -8.28 -11.28
CA PRO A 213 -4.65 -9.00 -10.90
C PRO A 213 -4.37 -9.91 -9.70
N PRO A 214 -5.40 -10.42 -8.99
CA PRO A 214 -5.20 -11.43 -7.97
C PRO A 214 -4.33 -12.59 -8.49
N LEU A 215 -3.26 -12.88 -7.76
CA LEU A 215 -2.27 -13.89 -8.07
C LEU A 215 -2.54 -15.12 -7.20
N ALA A 216 -2.85 -16.25 -7.85
CA ALA A 216 -3.00 -17.51 -7.16
C ALA A 216 -1.65 -17.98 -6.59
N ALA A 217 -1.70 -18.68 -5.46
CA ALA A 217 -0.54 -19.37 -4.92
C ALA A 217 -0.10 -20.50 -5.88
N PRO A 218 1.21 -20.65 -6.18
CA PRO A 218 1.71 -21.77 -6.97
C PRO A 218 1.36 -23.13 -6.37
N ASN A 219 1.41 -23.23 -5.04
CA ASN A 219 1.05 -24.45 -4.31
C ASN A 219 -0.21 -24.18 -3.47
N PRO A 220 -1.39 -24.63 -3.91
CA PRO A 220 -2.62 -24.45 -3.15
C PRO A 220 -2.50 -25.09 -1.76
N GLY A 221 -2.83 -24.35 -0.71
CA GLY A 221 -2.78 -24.88 0.66
C GLY A 221 -3.49 -24.05 1.72
N LEU A 222 -3.77 -22.77 1.44
CA LEU A 222 -4.62 -21.94 2.28
C LEU A 222 -6.05 -21.92 1.74
N GLY A 223 -7.02 -22.04 2.64
CA GLY A 223 -8.42 -21.77 2.33
C GLY A 223 -8.64 -20.28 1.99
N PRO A 224 -9.80 -19.94 1.40
CA PRO A 224 -10.15 -18.55 1.07
C PRO A 224 -10.13 -17.62 2.29
N GLU A 225 -10.39 -18.17 3.47
CA GLU A 225 -10.30 -17.50 4.76
C GLU A 225 -9.62 -18.42 5.79
N ALA A 226 -8.99 -17.81 6.79
CA ALA A 226 -8.51 -18.53 7.96
C ALA A 226 -9.68 -19.23 8.67
N PRO A 227 -9.51 -20.48 9.14
CA PRO A 227 -10.50 -21.14 9.98
C PRO A 227 -10.87 -20.28 11.19
N ASP A 228 -12.12 -20.38 11.64
CA ASP A 228 -12.51 -19.72 12.88
C ASP A 228 -11.88 -20.45 14.09
N PHE A 229 -10.77 -19.88 14.57
CA PHE A 229 -10.06 -20.41 15.73
C PHE A 229 -10.73 -20.06 17.07
N THR A 230 -11.82 -19.26 17.08
CA THR A 230 -12.57 -18.97 18.33
C THR A 230 -13.23 -20.22 18.88
N LEU A 231 -13.71 -21.12 18.00
CA LEU A 231 -14.27 -22.41 18.39
C LEU A 231 -13.25 -23.29 19.12
N VAL A 232 -11.99 -23.27 18.68
CA VAL A 232 -10.90 -24.02 19.33
C VAL A 232 -10.58 -23.44 20.71
N ARG A 233 -10.54 -22.10 20.83
CA ARG A 233 -10.35 -21.43 22.12
C ARG A 233 -11.44 -21.79 23.13
N ASP A 234 -12.69 -21.83 22.67
CA ASP A 234 -13.85 -22.07 23.53
C ASP A 234 -13.96 -23.57 23.92
N LEU A 235 -13.52 -24.49 23.04
CA LEU A 235 -13.32 -25.92 23.36
C LEU A 235 -12.20 -26.16 24.39
N VAL A 236 -11.09 -25.44 24.31
CA VAL A 236 -10.01 -25.54 25.30
C VAL A 236 -10.46 -25.00 26.66
N LYS A 237 -11.17 -23.87 26.70
CA LYS A 237 -11.68 -23.29 27.95
C LYS A 237 -12.72 -24.16 28.65
N THR A 238 -13.56 -24.87 27.90
CA THR A 238 -14.55 -25.81 28.45
C THR A 238 -13.94 -27.11 28.97
N ASN A 239 -12.75 -27.50 28.50
CA ASN A 239 -12.03 -28.66 29.03
C ASN A 239 -11.17 -28.33 30.27
N VAL A 240 -10.64 -27.11 30.38
CA VAL A 240 -9.89 -26.65 31.58
C VAL A 240 -10.80 -26.43 32.79
N THR A 241 -12.08 -26.14 32.58
CA THR A 241 -13.07 -25.95 33.66
C THR A 241 -13.73 -27.25 34.15
N LYS A 242 -13.36 -28.40 33.57
CA LYS A 242 -13.90 -29.73 33.93
C LYS A 242 -12.93 -30.63 34.71
N THR A 243 -11.81 -30.07 35.18
CA THR A 243 -10.84 -30.70 36.10
C THR A 243 -10.76 -29.89 37.37
#